data_AF-D2ZVR8-F1
#
_entry.id   AF-D2ZVR8-F1
#
_cell.length_a   1.000
_cell.length_b   1.000
_cell.length_c   1.000
_cell.angle_alpha   90.00
_cell.angle_beta   90.00
_cell.angle_gamma   90.00
#
_symmetry.space_group_name_H-M   'P 1'
#
loop_
_entity.id
_entity.type
_entity.pdbx_description
1 polymer ?
#
loop_
_entity_poly.entity_id
_entity_poly.type
_entity_poly.pdbx_seq_one_letter_code
_entity_poly.pdbx_strand_id
1 'polypeptide(L)'
;MEAHFVHLDENRQPLVLAVLYEPGKTNDRLAPIWNVMPMKEGKVNLDKAFDAGTLLPKRLKYYRFAGSLTTPPCSEGVSWLLLKTYDHIDQAQAEKFTRAIGSHNNRPVQPLNARVVIE
;
A
#
# COMPACT_ATOMS: atom_id res chain seq x y z
N MET A 1 -5.20 3.00 -6.96
CA MET A 1 -4.53 1.87 -6.23
C MET A 1 -3.99 2.42 -4.92
N GLU A 2 -3.74 1.58 -3.92
CA GLU A 2 -3.10 1.97 -2.66
C GLU A 2 -2.03 0.95 -2.28
N ALA A 3 -0.87 1.40 -1.80
CA ALA A 3 0.19 0.53 -1.28
C ALA A 3 0.34 0.72 0.23
N HIS A 4 0.52 -0.37 0.96
CA HIS A 4 0.76 -0.39 2.42
C HIS A 4 2.16 -0.92 2.72
N PHE A 5 2.99 -0.08 3.33
CA PHE A 5 4.31 -0.43 3.85
C PHE A 5 4.17 -0.71 5.35
N VAL A 6 4.16 -1.98 5.71
CA VAL A 6 3.92 -2.46 7.08
C VAL A 6 5.25 -2.54 7.84
N HIS A 7 5.33 -1.84 8.97
CA HIS A 7 6.49 -1.79 9.86
C HIS A 7 6.12 -2.35 11.23
N LEU A 8 7.11 -2.90 11.92
CA LEU A 8 7.03 -3.33 13.31
C LEU A 8 8.20 -2.72 14.07
N ASP A 9 7.95 -2.17 15.26
CA ASP A 9 9.01 -1.81 16.19
C ASP A 9 9.55 -3.04 16.95
N GLU A 10 10.51 -2.83 17.85
CA GLU A 10 11.12 -3.89 18.68
C GLU A 10 10.10 -4.61 19.59
N ASN A 11 8.98 -3.94 19.92
CA ASN A 11 7.89 -4.48 20.72
C ASN A 11 6.76 -5.09 19.85
N ARG A 12 6.98 -5.20 18.53
CA ARG A 12 6.00 -5.62 17.53
C ARG A 12 4.77 -4.72 17.42
N GLN A 13 4.90 -3.44 17.74
CA GLN A 13 3.84 -2.47 17.52
C GLN A 13 3.76 -2.09 16.03
N PRO A 14 2.57 -2.19 15.40
CA PRO A 14 2.42 -1.98 13.97
C PRO A 14 2.26 -0.51 13.58
N LEU A 15 2.94 -0.15 12.49
CA LEU A 15 2.76 1.10 11.78
C LEU A 15 2.59 0.83 10.29
N VAL A 16 1.57 1.43 9.68
CA VAL A 16 1.33 1.35 8.23
C VAL A 16 1.57 2.72 7.62
N LEU A 17 2.56 2.80 6.73
CA LEU A 17 2.74 3.92 5.82
C LEU A 17 2.00 3.61 4.52
N ALA A 18 1.11 4.49 4.09
CA ALA A 18 0.26 4.29 2.92
C ALA A 18 0.53 5.32 1.83
N VAL A 19 0.53 4.86 0.58
CA VAL A 19 0.68 5.68 -0.63
C VAL A 19 -0.52 5.46 -1.54
N LEU A 20 -1.21 6.55 -1.89
CA LEU A 20 -2.29 6.52 -2.88
C LEU A 20 -1.73 6.73 -4.29
N TYR A 21 -2.33 6.02 -5.23
CA TYR A 21 -2.01 6.10 -6.65
C TYR A 21 -3.21 6.59 -7.45
N GLU A 22 -3.03 7.68 -8.19
CA GLU A 22 -3.99 8.20 -9.15
C GLU A 22 -3.79 7.58 -10.55
N PRO A 23 -4.85 7.45 -11.37
CA PRO A 23 -4.70 7.07 -12.77
C PRO A 23 -3.79 8.06 -13.50
N GLY A 24 -2.79 7.55 -14.22
CA GLY A 24 -1.85 8.39 -14.93
C GLY A 24 -0.93 7.60 -15.84
N LYS A 25 0.31 8.08 -15.96
CA LYS A 25 1.36 7.40 -16.74
C LYS A 25 1.81 6.09 -16.07
N THR A 26 2.48 5.25 -16.84
CA THR A 26 3.12 4.03 -16.34
C THR A 26 4.10 4.36 -15.22
N ASN A 27 4.06 3.56 -14.16
CA ASN A 27 4.99 3.65 -13.05
C ASN A 27 6.11 2.63 -13.25
N ASP A 28 7.22 3.07 -13.85
CA ASP A 28 8.37 2.20 -14.14
C ASP A 28 9.03 1.65 -12.87
N ARG A 29 8.86 2.32 -11.73
CA ARG A 29 9.41 1.87 -10.45
C ARG A 29 8.70 0.61 -9.93
N LEU A 30 7.47 0.36 -10.37
CA LEU A 30 6.74 -0.88 -10.10
C LEU A 30 7.14 -2.03 -11.04
N ALA A 31 7.79 -1.76 -12.17
CA ALA A 31 8.09 -2.76 -13.19
C ALA A 31 8.85 -4.00 -12.66
N PRO A 32 9.86 -3.87 -11.77
CA PRO A 32 10.55 -5.04 -11.22
C PRO A 32 9.60 -6.02 -10.52
N ILE A 33 8.58 -5.51 -9.83
CA ILE A 33 7.57 -6.32 -9.12
C ILE A 33 6.49 -6.79 -10.10
N TRP A 34 5.99 -5.90 -10.96
CA TRP A 34 4.92 -6.21 -11.91
C TRP A 34 5.32 -7.26 -12.94
N ASN A 35 6.58 -7.30 -13.36
CA ASN A 35 7.04 -8.22 -14.40
C ASN A 35 7.06 -9.68 -13.93
N VAL A 36 7.34 -9.91 -12.65
CA VAL A 36 7.43 -11.27 -12.07
C VAL A 36 6.18 -11.68 -11.29
N MET A 37 5.22 -10.77 -11.09
CA MET A 37 4.00 -11.00 -10.32
C MET A 37 3.33 -12.33 -10.71
N PRO A 38 3.17 -13.28 -9.76
CA PRO A 38 2.55 -14.56 -10.06
C PRO A 38 1.05 -14.36 -10.35
N MET A 39 0.54 -15.00 -11.40
CA MET A 39 -0.88 -14.91 -11.81
C MET A 39 -1.79 -15.93 -11.10
N LYS A 40 -1.22 -16.71 -10.19
CA LYS A 40 -1.89 -17.69 -9.31
C LYS A 40 -1.17 -17.65 -7.97
N GLU A 41 -1.75 -18.26 -6.95
CA GLU A 41 -1.09 -18.42 -5.65
C GLU A 41 0.30 -19.05 -5.82
N GLY A 42 1.31 -18.40 -5.26
CA GLY A 42 2.69 -18.81 -5.40
C GLY A 42 3.66 -17.73 -4.97
N LYS A 43 4.94 -18.10 -4.92
CA LYS A 43 6.06 -17.21 -4.58
C LYS A 43 7.08 -17.25 -5.71
N VAL A 44 7.56 -16.07 -6.08
CA VAL A 44 8.69 -15.89 -6.99
C VAL A 44 9.78 -15.10 -6.28
N ASN A 45 11.03 -15.29 -6.68
CA ASN A 45 12.13 -14.47 -6.20
C ASN A 45 12.36 -13.32 -7.19
N LEU A 46 12.83 -12.18 -6.67
CA LEU A 46 13.40 -11.13 -7.50
C LEU A 46 14.89 -11.41 -7.71
N ASP A 47 15.33 -11.38 -8.95
CA ASP A 47 16.74 -11.63 -9.30
C ASP A 47 17.68 -10.50 -8.83
N LYS A 48 17.12 -9.31 -8.58
CA LYS A 48 17.85 -8.11 -8.18
C LYS A 48 17.27 -7.55 -6.89
N ALA A 49 18.13 -6.94 -6.09
CA ALA A 49 17.70 -6.16 -4.93
C ALA A 49 16.73 -5.06 -5.36
N PHE A 50 15.68 -4.85 -4.55
CA PHE A 50 14.67 -3.84 -4.79
C PHE A 50 14.68 -2.82 -3.66
N ASP A 51 14.87 -1.55 -3.99
CA ASP A 51 14.78 -0.46 -3.04
C ASP A 51 13.34 0.06 -2.96
N ALA A 52 12.65 -0.30 -1.88
CA ALA A 52 11.28 0.14 -1.61
C ALA A 52 11.16 1.66 -1.43
N GLY A 53 12.25 2.35 -1.06
CA GLY A 53 12.28 3.81 -0.94
C GLY A 53 11.99 4.52 -2.26
N THR A 54 12.25 3.86 -3.40
CA THR A 54 11.91 4.39 -4.73
C THR A 54 10.41 4.55 -4.95
N LEU A 55 9.58 3.80 -4.21
CA LEU A 55 8.12 3.88 -4.31
C LEU A 55 7.54 5.03 -3.47
N LEU A 56 8.37 5.73 -2.69
CA LEU A 56 7.92 6.85 -1.88
C LEU A 56 7.97 8.15 -2.69
N PRO A 57 6.95 9.02 -2.59
CA PRO A 57 6.99 10.35 -3.17
C PRO A 57 8.07 11.21 -2.50
N LYS A 58 8.59 12.20 -3.22
CA LYS A 58 9.62 13.13 -2.70
C LYS A 58 9.14 13.93 -1.47
N ARG A 59 7.83 14.23 -1.40
CA ARG A 59 7.22 14.97 -0.30
C ARG A 59 6.49 14.00 0.63
N LEU A 60 6.96 13.91 1.86
CA LEU A 60 6.47 12.97 2.88
C LEU A 60 5.52 13.61 3.89
N LYS A 61 4.78 14.67 3.53
CA LYS A 61 3.68 15.17 4.36
C LYS A 61 2.57 14.12 4.41
N TYR A 62 1.96 13.91 5.57
CA TYR A 62 1.02 12.81 5.78
C TYR A 62 -0.18 13.22 6.63
N TYR A 63 -1.27 12.47 6.51
CA TYR A 63 -2.31 12.38 7.51
C TYR A 63 -1.96 11.29 8.53
N ARG A 64 -2.32 11.49 9.80
CA ARG A 64 -2.10 10.53 10.89
C ARG A 64 -3.41 10.23 11.61
N PHE A 65 -3.69 8.95 11.81
CA PHE A 65 -4.81 8.48 12.63
C PHE A 65 -4.51 7.11 13.25
N ALA A 66 -5.16 6.80 14.36
CA ALA A 66 -5.12 5.46 14.96
C ALA A 66 -6.16 4.55 14.28
N GLY A 67 -5.80 3.31 14.01
CA GLY A 67 -6.66 2.38 13.29
C GLY A 67 -6.31 0.92 13.55
N SER A 68 -6.61 0.09 12.56
CA SER A 68 -6.44 -1.36 12.61
C SER A 68 -5.86 -1.90 11.31
N LEU A 69 -5.59 -3.20 11.29
CA LEU A 69 -5.35 -3.92 10.04
C LEU A 69 -6.62 -3.91 9.17
N THR A 70 -6.43 -3.79 7.85
CA THR A 70 -7.53 -3.83 6.87
C THR A 70 -7.94 -5.24 6.47
N THR A 71 -7.22 -6.25 6.96
CA THR A 71 -7.49 -7.69 6.76
C THR A 71 -7.71 -8.39 8.10
N PRO A 72 -8.48 -9.49 8.15
CA PRO A 72 -8.60 -10.31 9.36
C PRO A 72 -7.22 -10.67 9.96
N PRO A 73 -7.05 -10.63 11.29
CA PRO A 73 -8.08 -10.46 12.33
C PRO A 73 -8.47 -9.00 12.65
N CYS A 74 -8.11 -8.03 11.81
CA CYS A 74 -8.46 -6.62 11.98
C CYS A 74 -7.96 -6.01 13.31
N SER A 75 -6.80 -6.46 13.80
CA SER A 75 -6.20 -5.98 15.06
C SER A 75 -6.07 -4.46 15.08
N GLU A 76 -6.55 -3.83 16.16
CA GLU A 76 -6.42 -2.39 16.42
C GLU A 76 -5.04 -2.03 16.98
N GLY A 77 -4.83 -0.75 17.32
CA GLY A 77 -3.54 -0.25 17.82
C GLY A 77 -2.54 0.07 16.70
N VAL A 78 -2.98 0.05 15.44
CA VAL A 78 -2.13 0.37 14.29
C VAL A 78 -2.02 1.87 14.12
N SER A 79 -0.78 2.37 14.02
CA SER A 79 -0.51 3.76 13.65
C SER A 79 -0.53 3.89 12.13
N TRP A 80 -1.48 4.66 11.59
CA TRP A 80 -1.58 4.91 10.15
C TRP A 80 -0.97 6.25 9.76
N LEU A 81 -0.10 6.23 8.75
CA LEU A 81 0.48 7.40 8.09
C LEU A 81 0.09 7.35 6.61
N LEU A 82 -0.84 8.20 6.18
CA LEU A 82 -1.25 8.28 4.78
C LEU A 82 -0.56 9.46 4.10
N LEU A 83 0.33 9.22 3.14
CA LEU A 83 1.03 10.31 2.44
C LEU A 83 0.05 11.17 1.63
N LYS A 84 0.18 12.49 1.75
CA LYS A 84 -0.66 13.48 1.04
C LYS A 84 -0.31 13.59 -0.44
N THR A 85 0.92 13.24 -0.80
CA THR A 85 1.37 13.27 -2.20
C THR A 85 1.08 11.93 -2.84
N TYR A 86 0.28 11.93 -3.90
CA TYR A 86 -0.05 10.72 -4.65
C TYR A 86 1.09 10.36 -5.61
N ASP A 87 1.18 9.08 -5.93
CA ASP A 87 1.93 8.60 -7.08
C ASP A 87 0.95 8.24 -8.22
N HIS A 88 1.46 7.81 -9.37
CA HIS A 88 0.63 7.43 -10.52
C HIS A 88 0.76 5.95 -10.82
N ILE A 89 -0.27 5.40 -11.46
CA ILE A 89 -0.26 4.07 -12.06
C ILE A 89 -1.09 4.13 -13.35
N ASP A 90 -0.65 3.42 -14.39
CA ASP A 90 -1.47 3.30 -15.60
C ASP A 90 -2.58 2.25 -15.43
N GLN A 91 -3.58 2.32 -16.31
CA GLN A 91 -4.73 1.42 -16.28
C GLN A 91 -4.33 -0.06 -16.47
N ALA A 92 -3.37 -0.35 -17.34
CA ALA A 92 -2.94 -1.72 -17.61
C ALA A 92 -2.21 -2.36 -16.41
N GLN A 93 -1.43 -1.58 -15.67
CA GLN A 93 -0.80 -1.98 -14.42
C GLN A 93 -1.85 -2.30 -13.36
N ALA A 94 -2.87 -1.44 -13.19
CA ALA A 94 -3.95 -1.68 -12.24
C ALA A 94 -4.78 -2.93 -12.61
N GLU A 95 -5.16 -3.08 -13.88
CA GLU A 95 -5.90 -4.25 -14.37
C GLU A 95 -5.10 -5.55 -14.25
N LYS A 96 -3.78 -5.52 -14.51
CA LYS A 96 -2.90 -6.68 -14.30
C LYS A 96 -2.94 -7.13 -12.85
N PHE A 97 -2.87 -6.19 -11.90
CA PHE A 97 -2.96 -6.50 -10.48
C PHE A 97 -4.32 -7.12 -10.11
N THR A 98 -5.42 -6.52 -10.57
CA THR A 98 -6.76 -7.08 -10.33
C THR A 98 -6.92 -8.48 -10.92
N ARG A 99 -6.36 -8.75 -12.11
CA ARG A 99 -6.38 -10.10 -12.70
C ARG A 99 -5.56 -11.12 -11.90
N ALA A 100 -4.40 -10.71 -11.37
CA ALA A 100 -3.57 -11.60 -10.56
C ALA A 100 -4.25 -11.98 -9.23
N ILE A 101 -4.98 -11.04 -8.63
CA ILE A 101 -5.76 -11.26 -7.39
C ILE A 101 -7.10 -11.95 -7.66
N GLY A 102 -7.70 -11.74 -8.83
CA GLY A 102 -9.00 -12.28 -9.24
C GLY A 102 -10.22 -11.46 -8.81
N SER A 103 -10.04 -10.43 -7.98
CA SER A 103 -11.11 -9.55 -7.52
C SER A 103 -10.58 -8.21 -6.98
N HIS A 104 -11.47 -7.30 -6.63
CA HIS A 104 -11.11 -6.14 -5.80
C HIS A 104 -10.84 -6.60 -4.35
N ASN A 105 -9.74 -6.15 -3.76
CA ASN A 105 -9.27 -6.57 -2.44
C ASN A 105 -9.30 -5.45 -1.39
N ASN A 106 -10.12 -4.41 -1.60
CA ASN A 106 -10.26 -3.31 -0.66
C ASN A 106 -11.41 -3.58 0.34
N ARG A 107 -11.11 -3.39 1.63
CA ARG A 107 -12.15 -3.35 2.67
C ARG A 107 -12.96 -2.04 2.53
N PRO A 108 -14.29 -2.04 2.73
CA PRO A 108 -15.08 -0.81 2.81
C PRO A 108 -14.59 0.12 3.92
N VAL A 109 -14.74 1.43 3.72
CA VAL A 109 -14.39 2.43 4.75
C VAL A 109 -15.16 2.18 6.04
N GLN A 110 -14.53 2.50 7.18
CA GLN A 110 -15.11 2.31 8.50
C GLN A 110 -15.37 3.67 9.16
N PRO A 111 -16.44 3.82 9.99
CA PRO A 111 -16.74 5.07 10.68
C PRO A 111 -15.56 5.56 11.55
N LEU A 112 -15.35 6.88 11.61
CA LEU A 112 -14.30 7.47 12.45
C LEU A 112 -14.56 7.24 13.95
N ASN A 113 -15.82 7.17 14.38
CA ASN A 113 -16.20 7.18 15.80
C ASN A 113 -15.55 8.39 16.50
N ALA A 114 -14.93 8.20 17.67
CA ALA A 114 -14.29 9.26 18.44
C ALA A 114 -12.90 9.68 17.92
N ARG A 115 -12.43 9.11 16.81
CA ARG A 115 -11.07 9.36 16.30
C ARG A 115 -11.00 10.68 15.54
N VAL A 116 -9.86 11.34 15.68
CA VAL A 116 -9.49 12.54 14.90
C VAL A 116 -8.38 12.20 13.92
N VAL A 117 -8.42 12.82 12.74
CA VAL A 117 -7.35 12.78 11.74
C VAL A 117 -6.52 14.06 11.85
N ILE A 118 -5.20 13.91 11.93
CA ILE A 118 -4.24 15.04 12.05
C ILE A 118 -3.45 15.16 10.75
N GLU A 119 -3.01 16.36 10.38
CA GLU A 119 -2.35 16.67 9.11
C GLU A 119 -1.14 17.60 9.20
#